data_AF-A0A821AAP2-F1
#
_entry.id   AF-A0A821AAP2-F1
#
_cell.length_a   1.000
_cell.length_b   1.000
_cell.length_c   1.000
_cell.angle_alpha   90.00
_cell.angle_beta   90.00
_cell.angle_gamma   90.00
#
_symmetry.space_group_name_H-M   'P 1'
#
loop_
_entity.id
_entity.type
_entity.pdbx_description
1 polymer ?
#
loop_
_entity_poly.entity_id
_entity_poly.type
_entity_poly.pdbx_seq_one_letter_code
_entity_poly.pdbx_strand_id
1 'polypeptide(L)'
;ERWVENPYWQYFTGEDFFQNKQPFDPSEFVHFRKRLKEKGLEFVLSQTVALHPEAKSEKEVQIDTTVMEKNITFPTDAKLAKKVIDNCTKIAEKEGVKQRQTYKRVAKQHLRDAYFGHHPKRKKKAIMAQKKL
;
A
#
# COMPACT_ATOMS: atom_id res chain seq x y z
N GLU A 1 23.51 -4.62 -7.97
CA GLU A 1 24.94 -4.98 -7.84
C GLU A 1 25.13 -6.48 -7.63
N ARG A 2 24.63 -7.06 -6.54
CA ARG A 2 24.81 -8.50 -6.21
C ARG A 2 24.46 -9.52 -7.31
N TRP A 3 23.53 -9.23 -8.23
CA TRP A 3 23.19 -10.15 -9.34
C TRP A 3 24.33 -10.28 -10.36
N VAL A 4 25.03 -9.19 -10.67
CA VAL A 4 26.15 -9.21 -11.64
C VAL A 4 27.35 -9.96 -11.07
N GLU A 5 27.55 -9.90 -9.75
CA GLU A 5 28.70 -10.52 -9.08
C GLU A 5 28.49 -11.99 -8.72
N ASN A 6 27.25 -12.48 -8.76
CA ASN A 6 26.90 -13.80 -8.24
C ASN A 6 26.39 -14.74 -9.34
N PRO A 7 27.23 -15.68 -9.83
CA PRO A 7 26.84 -16.66 -10.85
C PRO A 7 25.63 -17.50 -10.44
N TYR A 8 25.47 -17.80 -9.15
CA TYR A 8 24.32 -18.55 -8.65
C TYR A 8 23.01 -17.78 -8.83
N TRP A 9 23.04 -16.47 -8.64
CA TRP A 9 21.85 -15.63 -8.84
C TRP A 9 21.48 -15.51 -10.32
N GLN A 10 22.48 -15.47 -11.20
CA GLN A 10 22.25 -15.43 -12.65
C GLN A 10 21.67 -16.75 -13.16
N TYR A 11 22.22 -17.88 -12.71
CA TYR A 11 21.68 -19.20 -13.00
C TYR A 11 20.24 -19.36 -12.50
N PHE A 12 19.93 -18.88 -11.29
CA PHE A 12 18.56 -18.92 -10.75
C PHE A 12 17.58 -18.08 -11.59
N THR A 13 18.03 -16.97 -12.19
CA THR A 13 17.20 -16.18 -13.10
C THR A 13 17.11 -16.75 -14.52
N GLY A 14 17.75 -17.89 -14.79
CA GLY A 14 17.69 -18.59 -16.08
C GLY A 14 18.79 -18.22 -17.07
N GLU A 15 19.89 -17.61 -16.62
CA GLU A 15 21.05 -17.36 -17.49
C GLU A 15 21.92 -18.62 -17.60
N ASP A 16 22.22 -19.02 -18.84
CA ASP A 16 23.14 -20.13 -19.13
C ASP A 16 24.61 -19.70 -19.06
N PHE A 17 24.89 -18.41 -19.25
CA PHE A 17 26.24 -17.85 -19.28
C PHE A 17 26.36 -16.67 -18.32
N PHE A 18 27.57 -16.46 -17.79
CA PHE A 18 27.83 -15.38 -16.85
C PHE A 18 27.75 -14.01 -17.52
N GLN A 19 26.86 -13.17 -17.01
CA GLN A 19 26.59 -11.81 -17.48
C GLN A 19 27.32 -10.78 -16.62
N ASN A 20 27.99 -9.84 -17.29
CA ASN A 20 28.76 -8.76 -16.65
C ASN A 20 27.97 -7.43 -16.57
N LYS A 21 26.73 -7.41 -17.04
CA LYS A 21 25.87 -6.22 -17.05
C LYS A 21 24.50 -6.58 -16.48
N GLN A 22 23.88 -5.63 -15.80
CA GLN A 22 22.50 -5.82 -15.35
C GLN A 22 21.56 -5.94 -16.55
N PRO A 23 20.51 -6.77 -16.46
CA PRO A 23 19.58 -6.99 -17.56
C PRO A 23 18.75 -5.74 -17.90
N PHE A 24 18.49 -4.88 -16.91
CA PHE A 24 17.77 -3.62 -17.05
C PHE A 24 18.16 -2.67 -15.92
N ASP A 25 17.92 -1.36 -16.09
CA ASP A 25 18.09 -0.40 -15.01
C ASP A 25 16.95 -0.53 -13.98
N PRO A 26 17.22 -0.54 -12.66
CA PRO A 26 16.17 -0.69 -11.64
C PRO A 26 14.99 0.29 -11.75
N SER A 27 15.22 1.48 -12.32
CA SER A 27 14.16 2.47 -12.54
C SER A 27 13.22 2.15 -13.69
N GLU A 28 13.61 1.27 -14.63
CA GLU A 28 12.82 0.94 -15.81
C GLU A 28 11.45 0.37 -15.46
N PHE A 29 11.33 -0.46 -14.43
CA PHE A 29 10.02 -0.95 -13.97
C PHE A 29 9.11 0.17 -13.46
N VAL A 30 9.68 1.19 -12.81
CA VAL A 30 8.91 2.37 -12.36
C VAL A 30 8.43 3.16 -13.57
N HIS A 31 9.29 3.36 -14.57
CA HIS A 31 8.96 4.06 -15.80
C HIS A 31 7.93 3.29 -16.65
N PHE A 32 8.09 1.99 -16.78
CA PHE A 32 7.19 1.08 -17.48
C PHE A 32 5.78 1.13 -16.85
N ARG A 33 5.69 0.97 -15.53
CA ARG A 33 4.41 1.07 -14.79
C ARG A 33 3.73 2.42 -14.99
N LYS A 34 4.49 3.52 -14.90
CA LYS A 34 3.95 4.89 -15.13
C LYS A 34 3.45 5.08 -16.56
N ARG A 35 4.09 4.44 -17.55
CA ARG A 35 3.71 4.51 -18.96
C ARG A 35 2.43 3.72 -19.25
N LEU A 36 2.29 2.51 -18.68
CA LEU A 36 1.09 1.68 -18.85
C LEU A 36 -0.17 2.30 -18.25
N LYS A 37 -0.03 2.99 -17.10
CA LYS A 37 -1.18 3.50 -16.32
C LYS A 37 -2.17 2.37 -15.98
N GLU A 38 -3.37 2.73 -15.53
CA GLU A 38 -4.40 1.75 -15.14
C GLU A 38 -4.85 0.89 -16.33
N LYS A 39 -5.17 1.52 -17.47
CA LYS A 39 -5.63 0.80 -18.68
C LYS A 39 -4.62 -0.22 -19.20
N GLY A 40 -3.33 0.11 -19.20
CA GLY A 40 -2.29 -0.80 -19.66
C GLY A 40 -2.08 -1.97 -18.71
N LEU A 41 -2.15 -1.74 -17.40
CA LEU A 41 -2.07 -2.81 -16.40
C LEU A 41 -3.29 -3.75 -16.47
N GLU A 42 -4.49 -3.19 -16.64
CA GLU A 42 -5.72 -3.96 -16.84
C GLU A 42 -5.63 -4.84 -18.09
N PHE A 43 -5.10 -4.29 -19.20
CA PHE A 43 -4.85 -5.05 -20.41
C PHE A 43 -3.87 -6.21 -20.17
N VAL A 44 -2.70 -5.96 -19.55
CA VAL A 44 -1.72 -7.01 -19.27
C VAL A 44 -2.32 -8.11 -18.39
N LEU A 45 -3.06 -7.75 -17.34
CA LEU A 45 -3.74 -8.71 -16.48
C LEU A 45 -4.79 -9.52 -17.25
N SER A 46 -5.55 -8.88 -18.14
CA SER A 46 -6.54 -9.57 -18.99
C SER A 46 -5.90 -10.63 -19.88
N GLN A 47 -4.68 -10.39 -20.39
CA GLN A 47 -3.95 -11.37 -21.18
C GLN A 47 -3.53 -12.58 -20.33
N THR A 48 -3.05 -12.35 -19.10
CA THR A 48 -2.72 -13.45 -18.18
C THR A 48 -3.95 -14.30 -17.86
N VAL A 49 -5.12 -13.69 -17.62
CA VAL A 49 -6.38 -14.43 -17.40
C VAL A 49 -6.83 -15.15 -18.68
N ALA A 50 -6.57 -14.60 -19.87
CA ALA A 50 -6.89 -15.27 -21.13
C ALA A 50 -6.02 -16.52 -21.37
N LEU A 51 -4.76 -16.49 -20.91
CA LEU A 51 -3.84 -17.64 -20.99
C LEU A 51 -4.23 -18.79 -20.04
N HIS A 52 -5.01 -18.51 -19.00
CA HIS A 52 -5.50 -19.49 -18.03
C HIS A 52 -7.04 -19.48 -17.98
N PRO A 53 -7.74 -20.08 -18.97
CA PRO A 53 -9.19 -20.01 -19.09
C PRO A 53 -9.95 -20.52 -17.86
N GLU A 54 -9.43 -21.57 -17.19
CA GLU A 54 -9.96 -22.10 -15.94
C GLU A 54 -10.05 -21.06 -14.82
N ALA A 55 -9.13 -20.09 -14.77
CA ALA A 55 -9.11 -19.03 -13.76
C ALA A 55 -10.33 -18.09 -13.84
N LYS A 56 -11.03 -18.05 -14.99
CA LYS A 56 -12.28 -17.27 -15.13
C LYS A 56 -13.46 -17.87 -14.36
N SER A 57 -13.40 -19.18 -14.09
CA SER A 57 -14.48 -19.94 -13.46
C SER A 57 -14.27 -20.16 -11.95
N GLU A 58 -13.17 -19.65 -11.42
CA GLU A 58 -12.79 -19.81 -10.02
C GLU A 58 -13.72 -19.01 -9.11
N LYS A 59 -14.20 -19.66 -8.05
CA LYS A 59 -15.15 -19.05 -7.09
C LYS A 59 -14.49 -18.02 -6.18
N GLU A 60 -13.17 -18.12 -6.02
CA GLU A 60 -12.38 -17.30 -5.12
C GLU A 60 -11.13 -16.84 -5.86
N VAL A 61 -10.83 -15.55 -5.77
CA VAL A 61 -9.63 -14.95 -6.35
C VAL A 61 -8.76 -14.48 -5.20
N GLN A 62 -7.65 -15.18 -4.96
CA GLN A 62 -6.66 -14.75 -3.97
C GLN A 62 -5.63 -13.85 -4.64
N ILE A 63 -5.76 -12.54 -4.43
CA ILE A 63 -4.83 -11.55 -4.98
C ILE A 63 -3.69 -11.36 -3.98
N ASP A 64 -2.53 -11.99 -4.22
CA ASP A 64 -1.32 -11.71 -3.44
C ASP A 64 -0.64 -10.43 -3.93
N THR A 65 -1.04 -9.30 -3.37
CA THR A 65 -0.47 -7.99 -3.71
C THR A 65 0.82 -7.75 -2.91
N THR A 66 1.90 -8.42 -3.28
CA THR A 66 3.22 -8.25 -2.63
C THR A 66 3.84 -6.86 -2.88
N VAL A 67 3.34 -6.11 -3.87
CA VAL A 67 3.85 -4.78 -4.27
C VAL A 67 2.75 -3.72 -4.44
N MET A 68 1.56 -3.91 -3.85
CA MET A 68 0.66 -2.77 -3.65
C MET A 68 1.04 -2.05 -2.37
N GLU A 69 1.03 -0.72 -2.43
CA GLU A 69 0.95 0.09 -1.22
C GLU A 69 -0.36 -0.24 -0.50
N LYS A 70 -0.27 -1.17 0.45
CA LYS A 70 -1.36 -1.38 1.39
C LYS A 70 -1.45 -0.10 2.23
N ASN A 71 -2.65 0.40 2.47
CA ASN A 71 -2.88 1.54 3.37
C ASN A 71 -2.71 1.08 4.83
N ILE A 72 -1.59 0.41 5.13
CA ILE A 72 -1.14 -0.06 6.44
C ILE A 72 -0.09 0.94 6.93
N THR A 73 -0.21 1.37 8.19
CA THR A 73 0.76 2.27 8.81
C THR A 73 1.37 1.56 10.01
N PHE A 74 2.69 1.36 10.00
CA PHE A 74 3.42 0.80 11.14
C PHE A 74 3.42 1.76 12.35
N PRO A 75 3.40 1.28 13.61
CA PRO A 75 2.56 0.25 14.23
C PRO A 75 1.34 0.89 14.92
N THR A 76 0.87 2.03 14.44
CA THR A 76 -0.18 2.82 15.12
C THR A 76 -1.24 3.27 14.13
N ASP A 77 -2.35 2.54 14.09
CA ASP A 77 -3.48 2.79 13.18
C ASP A 77 -4.19 4.13 13.41
N ALA A 78 -3.81 4.89 14.44
CA ALA A 78 -4.34 6.23 14.70
C ALA A 78 -4.25 7.18 13.48
N LYS A 79 -3.18 7.06 12.68
CA LYS A 79 -3.04 7.85 11.45
C LYS A 79 -4.08 7.45 10.40
N LEU A 80 -4.37 6.15 10.28
CA LEU A 80 -5.36 5.63 9.34
C LEU A 80 -6.77 6.01 9.76
N ALA A 81 -7.11 5.84 11.04
CA ALA A 81 -8.42 6.25 11.57
C ALA A 81 -8.65 7.76 11.38
N LYS A 82 -7.63 8.60 11.59
CA LYS A 82 -7.72 10.04 11.28
C LYS A 82 -8.00 10.31 9.80
N LYS A 83 -7.32 9.58 8.90
CA LYS A 83 -7.49 9.69 7.45
C LYS A 83 -8.91 9.32 7.02
N VAL A 84 -9.48 8.28 7.63
CA VAL A 84 -10.88 7.87 7.41
C VAL A 84 -11.84 9.00 7.83
N ILE A 85 -11.68 9.55 9.04
CA ILE A 85 -12.51 10.66 9.54
C ILE A 85 -12.44 11.87 8.59
N ASP A 86 -11.24 12.25 8.14
CA ASP A 86 -11.07 13.38 7.21
C ASP A 86 -11.74 13.13 5.86
N ASN A 87 -11.66 11.90 5.34
CA ASN A 87 -12.33 11.55 4.08
C ASN A 87 -13.85 11.55 4.22
N CYS A 88 -14.41 10.98 5.30
CA CYS A 88 -15.84 11.03 5.55
C CYS A 88 -16.34 12.47 5.68
N THR A 89 -15.57 13.35 6.32
CA THR A 89 -15.90 14.78 6.43
C THR A 89 -15.94 15.44 5.04
N LYS A 90 -14.94 15.17 4.18
CA LYS A 90 -14.92 15.69 2.80
C LYS A 90 -16.11 15.21 1.97
N ILE A 91 -16.48 13.94 2.11
CA ILE A 91 -17.64 13.36 1.41
C ILE A 91 -18.91 14.06 1.89
N ALA A 92 -19.10 14.22 3.21
CA ALA A 92 -20.27 14.90 3.74
C ALA A 92 -20.36 16.38 3.30
N GLU A 93 -19.24 17.09 3.24
CA GLU A 93 -19.18 18.46 2.70
C GLU A 93 -19.58 18.48 1.22
N LYS A 94 -19.08 17.52 0.42
CA LYS A 94 -19.41 17.40 -1.01
C LYS A 94 -20.89 17.08 -1.25
N GLU A 95 -21.47 16.20 -0.45
CA GLU A 95 -22.87 15.75 -0.57
C GLU A 95 -23.85 16.66 0.20
N GLY A 96 -23.39 17.73 0.83
CA GLY A 96 -24.25 18.68 1.56
C GLY A 96 -24.88 18.12 2.85
N VAL A 97 -24.33 17.04 3.40
CA VAL A 97 -24.86 16.38 4.60
C VAL A 97 -24.54 17.21 5.85
N LYS A 98 -25.58 17.73 6.52
CA LYS A 98 -25.43 18.48 7.77
C LYS A 98 -25.00 17.54 8.90
N GLN A 99 -23.77 17.72 9.37
CA GLN A 99 -23.25 17.02 10.54
C GLN A 99 -23.53 17.83 11.81
N ARG A 100 -24.08 17.18 12.85
CA ARG A 100 -24.22 17.80 14.19
C ARG A 100 -22.86 18.23 14.74
N GLN A 101 -21.82 17.44 14.50
CA GLN A 101 -20.45 17.70 14.94
C GLN A 101 -19.45 16.99 14.02
N THR A 102 -18.44 17.71 13.56
CA THR A 102 -17.44 17.20 12.59
C THR A 102 -16.25 16.48 13.22
N TYR A 103 -16.11 16.55 14.56
CA TYR A 103 -14.98 16.01 15.35
C TYR A 103 -13.55 16.32 14.85
N LYS A 104 -13.40 17.19 13.84
CA LYS A 104 -12.13 17.50 13.16
C LYS A 104 -11.02 17.94 14.13
N ARG A 105 -11.37 18.78 15.11
CA ARG A 105 -10.46 19.26 16.16
C ARG A 105 -10.10 18.16 17.16
N VAL A 106 -11.10 17.39 17.60
CA VAL A 106 -10.95 16.32 18.60
C VAL A 106 -10.08 15.19 18.06
N ALA A 107 -10.38 14.71 16.85
CA ALA A 107 -9.61 13.67 16.18
C ALA A 107 -8.14 14.11 15.94
N LYS A 108 -7.91 15.39 15.60
CA LYS A 108 -6.54 15.94 15.47
C LYS A 108 -5.78 15.92 16.80
N GLN A 109 -6.45 16.23 17.91
CA GLN A 109 -5.85 16.21 19.24
C GLN A 109 -5.55 14.77 19.69
N HIS A 110 -6.48 13.84 19.50
CA HIS A 110 -6.26 12.43 19.79
C HIS A 110 -5.11 11.83 18.98
N LEU A 111 -4.92 12.23 17.73
CA LEU A 111 -3.78 11.80 16.92
C LEU A 111 -2.44 12.26 17.53
N ARG A 112 -2.39 13.50 18.02
CA ARG A 112 -1.20 14.05 18.70
C ARG A 112 -0.93 13.34 20.02
N ASP A 113 -1.97 13.03 20.78
CA ASP A 113 -1.87 12.35 22.07
C ASP A 113 -1.49 10.87 21.92
N ALA A 114 -1.82 10.25 20.78
CA ALA A 114 -1.39 8.90 20.42
C ALA A 114 0.11 8.81 20.07
N TYR A 115 0.80 9.94 19.87
CA TYR A 115 2.20 9.99 19.46
C TYR A 115 3.17 9.64 20.62
N PHE A 116 4.28 8.98 20.30
CA PHE A 116 5.27 8.48 21.28
C PHE A 116 4.67 7.63 22.42
N GLY A 117 3.68 6.79 22.10
CA GLY A 117 3.02 5.89 23.05
C GLY A 117 3.92 4.83 23.69
N HIS A 118 5.11 4.58 23.13
CA HIS A 118 6.12 3.68 23.72
C HIS A 118 6.72 4.22 25.02
N HIS A 119 6.73 5.55 25.23
CA HIS A 119 7.31 6.14 26.42
C HIS A 119 6.44 5.85 27.67
N PRO A 120 6.98 5.34 28.79
CA PRO A 120 6.21 4.91 29.96
C PRO A 120 5.23 5.96 30.50
N LYS A 121 5.66 7.22 30.58
CA LYS A 121 4.81 8.35 31.02
C LYS A 121 3.63 8.67 30.07
N ARG A 122 3.76 8.34 28.79
CA ARG A 122 2.75 8.66 27.75
C ARG A 122 1.88 7.45 27.36
N LYS A 123 2.33 6.22 27.66
CA LYS A 123 1.65 4.97 27.29
C LYS A 123 0.15 4.97 27.62
N LYS A 124 -0.22 5.34 28.85
CA LYS A 124 -1.65 5.40 29.26
C LYS A 124 -2.45 6.41 28.43
N LYS A 125 -1.90 7.62 28.21
CA LYS A 125 -2.56 8.68 27.42
C LYS A 125 -2.71 8.27 25.96
N ALA A 126 -1.67 7.66 25.38
CA ALA A 126 -1.68 7.22 23.99
C ALA A 126 -2.71 6.11 23.74
N ILE A 127 -2.81 5.11 24.63
CA ILE A 127 -3.82 4.05 24.54
C ILE A 127 -5.24 4.62 24.64
N MET A 128 -5.49 5.56 25.57
CA MET A 128 -6.80 6.20 25.69
C MET A 128 -7.14 7.06 24.47
N ALA A 129 -6.16 7.77 23.91
CA ALA A 129 -6.36 8.58 22.72
C ALA A 129 -6.65 7.72 21.49
N GLN A 130 -5.97 6.59 21.31
CA GLN A 130 -6.25 5.62 20.26
C GLN A 130 -7.66 5.05 20.37
N LYS A 131 -8.15 4.71 21.57
CA LYS A 131 -9.52 4.21 21.77
C LYS A 131 -10.61 5.24 21.46
N LYS A 132 -10.28 6.53 21.50
CA LYS A 132 -11.21 7.64 21.24
C LYS A 132 -11.18 8.13 19.79
N LEU A 133 -10.26 7.60 18.98
CA LEU A 133 -10.00 8.01 17.61
C LEU A 133 -10.54 6.95 16.66
#